data_AF-A0A7S0M2S0-F1
#
_entry.id   AF-A0A7S0M2S0-F1
#
_cell.length_a   1.000
_cell.length_b   1.000
_cell.length_c   1.000
_cell.angle_alpha   90.00
_cell.angle_beta   90.00
_cell.angle_gamma   90.00
#
_symmetry.space_group_name_H-M   'P 1'
#
loop_
_entity.id
_entity.type
_entity.pdbx_description
1 polymer ?
#
loop_
_entity_poly.entity_id
_entity_poly.type
_entity_poly.pdbx_seq_one_letter_code
_entity_poly.pdbx_strand_id
1 'polypeptide(L)'
;GGWLGRAKGRGLTEEALEAAAGRLGASGMLEDLYQLDYEDLIQDMPTRFKYRQSEAKETGGLTAEEILLMDDKELSQILPIGYVTKPYRSLPADKIKSIRYKVKMMRRATEEMGDGERGQAGTDAGRGGTKKK
;
A
#
# COMPACT_ATOMS: atom_id res chain seq x y z
N GLY A 1 53.91 -11.17 22.80
CA GLY A 1 53.99 -10.49 21.50
C GLY A 1 52.57 -10.25 21.01
N GLY A 2 52.16 -8.99 20.86
CA GLY A 2 50.77 -8.58 20.70
C GLY A 2 50.19 -8.87 19.31
N TRP A 3 49.10 -9.64 19.30
CA TRP A 3 48.16 -9.76 18.18
C TRP A 3 47.15 -8.62 18.27
N LEU A 4 47.44 -7.44 17.72
CA LEU A 4 46.41 -6.41 17.57
C LEU A 4 46.70 -5.45 16.41
N GLY A 5 46.68 -5.96 15.19
CA GLY A 5 46.57 -5.15 13.98
C GLY A 5 45.10 -4.90 13.64
N ARG A 6 44.41 -4.06 14.41
CA ARG A 6 43.05 -3.60 14.10
C ARG A 6 43.10 -2.82 12.78
N ALA A 7 42.65 -3.42 11.68
CA ALA A 7 42.37 -2.70 10.45
C ALA A 7 41.28 -1.66 10.76
N LYS A 8 41.72 -0.41 11.00
CA LYS A 8 40.82 0.73 11.18
C LYS A 8 40.04 0.85 9.88
N GLY A 9 38.74 0.61 9.94
CA GLY A 9 37.83 0.68 8.80
C GLY A 9 38.08 1.99 8.07
N ARG A 10 38.64 1.89 6.86
CA ARG A 10 38.56 2.96 5.88
C ARG A 10 37.11 2.95 5.42
N GLY A 11 36.26 3.67 6.15
CA GLY A 11 34.96 4.04 5.61
C GLY A 11 35.20 4.66 4.25
N LEU A 12 34.48 4.21 3.24
CA LEU A 12 34.48 4.91 1.96
C LEU A 12 34.06 6.35 2.26
N THR A 13 34.94 7.31 2.00
CA THR A 13 34.59 8.72 2.08
C THR A 13 33.55 9.01 1.01
N GLU A 14 32.61 9.91 1.28
CA GLU A 14 31.57 10.30 0.31
C GLU A 14 32.20 10.75 -1.02
N GLU A 15 33.33 11.47 -0.97
CA GLU A 15 34.11 11.84 -2.16
C GLU A 15 34.61 10.65 -2.98
N ALA A 16 35.03 9.56 -2.32
CA ALA A 16 35.47 8.35 -3.02
C ALA A 16 34.30 7.60 -3.66
N LEU A 17 33.11 7.64 -3.04
CA LEU A 17 31.88 7.09 -3.58
C LEU A 17 31.40 7.91 -4.78
N GLU A 18 31.43 9.24 -4.68
CA GLU A 18 31.04 10.16 -5.74
C GLU A 18 31.99 10.10 -6.94
N ALA A 19 33.30 10.03 -6.71
CA ALA A 19 34.29 9.84 -7.76
C ALA A 19 34.17 8.46 -8.46
N ALA A 20 33.78 7.42 -7.72
CA ALA A 20 33.48 6.10 -8.28
C ALA A 20 32.19 6.13 -9.12
N ALA A 21 31.14 6.79 -8.63
CA ALA A 21 29.89 6.99 -9.37
C ALA A 21 30.10 7.81 -10.66
N GLY A 22 30.93 8.86 -10.60
CA GLY A 22 31.34 9.64 -11.77
C GLY A 22 32.14 8.83 -12.79
N ARG A 23 33.08 7.98 -12.35
CA ARG A 23 33.82 7.06 -13.26
C ARG A 23 32.95 5.98 -13.88
N LEU A 24 31.93 5.52 -13.16
CA LEU A 24 30.97 4.54 -13.64
C LEU A 24 29.90 5.16 -14.55
N GLY A 25 29.91 6.49 -14.74
CA GLY A 25 28.90 7.19 -15.52
C GLY A 25 27.50 7.07 -14.90
N ALA A 26 27.42 6.75 -13.60
CA ALA A 26 26.17 6.41 -12.93
C ALA A 26 25.17 7.58 -12.94
N SER A 27 25.66 8.82 -12.88
CA SER A 27 24.82 10.02 -13.02
C SER A 27 24.23 10.15 -14.43
N GLY A 28 25.03 9.93 -15.48
CA GLY A 28 24.55 9.97 -16.86
C GLY A 28 23.57 8.83 -17.17
N MET A 29 23.84 7.63 -16.67
CA MET A 29 22.89 6.50 -16.75
C MET A 29 21.58 6.79 -16.02
N LEU A 30 21.63 7.49 -14.88
CA LEU A 30 20.43 7.94 -14.18
C LEU A 30 19.65 8.97 -15.01
N GLU A 31 20.35 9.95 -15.57
CA GLU A 31 19.77 10.99 -16.43
C GLU A 31 19.07 10.36 -17.64
N ASP A 32 19.71 9.39 -18.31
CA ASP A 32 19.17 8.64 -19.44
C ASP A 32 17.95 7.78 -19.04
N LEU A 33 17.96 7.18 -17.84
CA LEU A 33 16.82 6.44 -17.28
C LEU A 33 15.62 7.35 -16.98
N TYR A 34 15.86 8.61 -16.58
CA TYR A 34 14.80 9.58 -16.26
C TYR A 34 14.32 10.38 -17.48
N GLN A 35 15.15 10.55 -18.52
CA GLN A 35 14.80 11.26 -19.76
C GLN A 35 14.02 10.39 -20.77
N LEU A 36 13.78 9.11 -20.47
CA LEU A 36 13.07 8.24 -21.38
C LEU A 36 11.56 8.60 -21.43
N ASP A 37 11.13 9.23 -22.52
CA ASP A 37 9.72 9.59 -22.78
C ASP A 37 8.81 8.38 -23.11
N TYR A 38 9.30 7.16 -22.91
CA TYR A 38 8.57 5.92 -23.18
C TYR A 38 8.84 4.87 -22.11
N GLU A 39 7.83 4.05 -21.83
CA GLU A 39 7.89 3.00 -20.81
C GLU A 39 8.04 1.61 -21.43
N ASP A 40 7.76 1.46 -22.74
CA ASP A 40 7.88 0.20 -23.46
C ASP A 40 8.14 0.42 -24.96
N LEU A 41 8.68 -0.60 -25.63
CA LEU A 41 8.90 -0.67 -27.07
C LEU A 41 8.07 -1.81 -27.66
N ILE A 42 6.98 -1.48 -28.33
CA ILE A 42 6.16 -2.46 -29.05
C ILE A 42 6.57 -2.42 -30.52
N GLN A 43 7.24 -3.48 -31.01
CA GLN A 43 7.70 -3.58 -32.41
C GLN A 43 8.50 -2.33 -32.83
N ASP A 44 9.46 -1.92 -32.00
CA ASP A 44 10.34 -0.75 -32.19
C ASP A 44 9.64 0.62 -32.17
N MET A 45 8.36 0.68 -31.77
CA MET A 45 7.65 1.94 -31.53
C MET A 45 7.73 2.31 -30.05
N PRO A 46 8.26 3.50 -29.67
CA PRO A 46 8.23 3.97 -28.29
C PRO A 46 6.79 4.22 -27.86
N THR A 47 6.38 3.62 -26.76
CA THR A 47 5.03 3.74 -26.23
C THR A 47 5.04 4.18 -24.77
N ARG A 48 4.07 5.02 -24.42
CA ARG A 48 3.77 5.40 -23.04
C ARG A 48 2.37 4.91 -22.70
N PHE A 49 2.23 4.17 -21.60
CA PHE A 49 0.92 3.73 -21.15
C PHE A 49 0.07 4.96 -20.81
N LYS A 50 -1.15 5.00 -21.36
CA LYS A 50 -2.12 6.04 -21.00
C LYS A 50 -2.67 5.76 -19.61
N TYR A 51 -2.04 6.32 -18.59
CA TYR A 51 -2.59 6.27 -17.24
C TYR A 51 -3.83 7.15 -17.17
N ARG A 52 -4.93 6.57 -16.71
CA ARG A 52 -6.12 7.32 -16.32
C ARG A 52 -5.96 7.73 -14.87
N GLN A 53 -6.18 9.01 -14.55
CA GLN A 53 -6.41 9.40 -13.15
C GLN A 53 -7.62 8.62 -12.64
N SER A 54 -7.39 7.68 -11.72
CA SER A 54 -8.48 6.95 -11.09
C SER A 54 -9.22 7.91 -10.18
N GLU A 55 -10.54 8.02 -10.38
CA GLU A 55 -11.39 8.58 -9.34
C GLU A 55 -11.21 7.70 -8.10
N ALA A 56 -11.06 8.33 -6.94
CA ALA A 56 -11.02 7.60 -5.68
C ALA A 56 -12.29 6.76 -5.60
N LYS A 57 -12.13 5.42 -5.60
CA LYS A 57 -13.29 4.53 -5.45
C LYS A 57 -14.00 4.94 -4.17
N GLU A 58 -15.32 5.02 -4.24
CA GLU A 58 -16.14 5.31 -3.07
C GLU A 58 -16.02 4.17 -2.06
N THR A 59 -15.06 4.26 -1.14
CA THR A 59 -14.91 3.37 0.05
C THR A 59 -16.01 3.64 1.09
N GLY A 60 -17.13 4.24 0.67
CA GLY A 60 -18.22 4.66 1.53
C GLY A 60 -17.82 5.64 2.62
N GLY A 61 -16.73 6.39 2.43
CA GLY A 61 -16.24 7.41 3.37
C GLY A 61 -15.23 6.90 4.40
N LEU A 62 -14.76 5.66 4.28
CA LEU A 62 -13.62 5.16 5.07
C LEU A 62 -12.31 5.79 4.57
N THR A 63 -11.52 6.28 5.51
CA THR A 63 -10.15 6.74 5.30
C THR A 63 -9.19 5.56 5.17
N ALA A 64 -8.00 5.80 4.62
CA ALA A 64 -6.97 4.76 4.52
C ALA A 64 -6.55 4.24 5.91
N GLU A 65 -6.42 5.13 6.89
CA GLU A 65 -6.06 4.78 8.27
C GLU A 65 -7.11 3.86 8.92
N GLU A 66 -8.39 4.19 8.79
CA GLU A 66 -9.48 3.34 9.30
C GLU A 66 -9.50 1.95 8.66
N ILE A 67 -9.17 1.85 7.38
CA ILE A 67 -9.10 0.56 6.68
C ILE A 67 -7.92 -0.27 7.19
N LEU A 68 -6.76 0.37 7.41
CA LEU A 68 -5.53 -0.31 7.80
C LEU A 68 -5.51 -0.72 9.28
N LEU A 69 -6.22 0.02 10.15
CA LEU A 69 -6.26 -0.22 11.59
C LEU A 69 -7.43 -1.12 12.04
N MET A 70 -8.35 -1.47 11.13
CA MET A 70 -9.53 -2.26 11.43
C MET A 70 -9.29 -3.75 11.16
N ASP A 71 -9.90 -4.61 11.99
CA ASP A 71 -9.85 -6.04 11.76
C ASP A 71 -10.65 -6.45 10.53
N ASP A 72 -10.22 -7.50 9.83
CA ASP A 72 -10.89 -8.00 8.61
C ASP A 72 -12.37 -8.37 8.86
N LYS A 73 -12.69 -8.85 10.06
CA LYS A 73 -14.08 -9.16 10.47
C LYS A 73 -14.96 -7.91 10.56
N GLU A 74 -14.42 -6.82 11.05
CA GLU A 74 -15.14 -5.55 11.19
C GLU A 74 -15.25 -4.85 9.83
N LEU A 75 -14.15 -4.84 9.09
CA LEU A 75 -14.08 -4.23 7.77
C LEU A 75 -15.06 -4.91 6.80
N SER A 76 -15.13 -6.25 6.80
CA SER A 76 -16.04 -7.01 5.95
C SER A 76 -17.53 -6.81 6.28
N GLN A 77 -17.88 -6.43 7.52
CA GLN A 77 -19.25 -6.08 7.90
C GLN A 77 -19.68 -4.71 7.34
N ILE A 78 -18.73 -3.78 7.23
CA ILE A 78 -18.95 -2.45 6.68
C ILE A 78 -18.97 -2.53 5.15
N LEU A 79 -17.91 -3.09 4.58
CA LEU A 79 -17.66 -3.16 3.14
C LEU A 79 -17.19 -4.57 2.73
N PRO A 80 -18.06 -5.39 2.15
CA PRO A 80 -17.67 -6.69 1.59
C PRO A 80 -16.57 -6.58 0.53
N ILE A 81 -15.57 -7.48 0.60
CA ILE A 81 -14.38 -7.47 -0.26
C ILE A 81 -14.69 -7.50 -1.76
N GLY A 82 -15.79 -8.17 -2.14
CA GLY A 82 -16.27 -8.25 -3.53
C GLY A 82 -16.64 -6.91 -4.16
N TYR A 83 -16.75 -5.85 -3.35
CA TYR A 83 -16.96 -4.48 -3.82
C TYR A 83 -15.65 -3.76 -4.15
N VAL A 84 -14.57 -4.06 -3.43
CA VAL A 84 -13.25 -3.45 -3.65
C VAL A 84 -12.55 -4.10 -4.83
N THR A 85 -12.66 -5.43 -4.95
CA THR A 85 -11.92 -6.24 -5.93
C THR A 85 -12.43 -6.11 -7.37
N LYS A 86 -13.64 -5.60 -7.59
CA LYS A 86 -14.18 -5.40 -8.94
C LYS A 86 -13.65 -4.10 -9.54
N PRO A 87 -12.85 -4.14 -10.63
CA PRO A 87 -12.39 -2.95 -11.31
C PRO A 87 -13.58 -2.20 -11.95
N TYR A 88 -13.52 -0.87 -11.98
CA TYR A 88 -14.44 0.00 -12.73
C TYR A 88 -15.94 -0.11 -12.41
N ARG A 89 -16.33 -0.70 -11.28
CA ARG A 89 -17.72 -0.81 -10.88
C ARG A 89 -18.03 0.18 -9.76
N SER A 90 -18.86 1.17 -10.05
CA SER A 90 -19.47 2.01 -9.01
C SER A 90 -20.52 1.20 -8.26
N LEU A 91 -20.64 1.48 -6.96
CA LEU A 91 -21.67 0.90 -6.13
C LEU A 91 -23.02 1.57 -6.44
N PRO A 92 -24.15 0.84 -6.33
CA PRO A 92 -25.46 1.47 -6.33
C PRO A 92 -25.56 2.51 -5.21
N ALA A 93 -26.22 3.64 -5.47
CA ALA A 93 -26.36 4.75 -4.52
C ALA A 93 -26.88 4.30 -3.14
N ASP A 94 -27.78 3.31 -3.11
CA ASP A 94 -28.36 2.78 -1.87
C ASP A 94 -27.33 2.02 -1.02
N LYS A 95 -26.42 1.29 -1.68
CA LYS A 95 -25.31 0.61 -1.01
C LYS A 95 -24.32 1.62 -0.44
N ILE A 96 -24.00 2.66 -1.21
CA ILE A 96 -23.14 3.76 -0.76
C ILE A 96 -23.73 4.44 0.47
N LYS A 97 -25.05 4.71 0.48
CA LYS A 97 -25.75 5.27 1.65
C LYS A 97 -25.67 4.35 2.86
N SER A 98 -25.89 3.05 2.67
CA SER A 98 -25.81 2.05 3.75
C SER A 98 -24.40 1.97 4.34
N ILE A 99 -23.36 1.95 3.50
CA ILE A 99 -21.97 1.92 3.97
C ILE A 99 -21.65 3.20 4.75
N ARG A 100 -22.00 4.39 4.21
CA ARG A 100 -21.80 5.66 4.92
C ARG A 100 -22.50 5.70 6.28
N TYR A 101 -23.71 5.14 6.37
CA TYR A 101 -24.43 5.04 7.64
C TYR A 101 -23.68 4.14 8.64
N LYS A 102 -23.18 2.98 8.20
CA LYS A 102 -22.39 2.08 9.05
C LYS A 102 -21.10 2.73 9.54
N VAL A 103 -20.37 3.40 8.64
CA VAL A 103 -19.15 4.16 8.99
C VAL A 103 -19.45 5.23 10.02
N LYS A 104 -20.55 5.97 9.87
CA LYS A 104 -20.98 6.98 10.85
C LYS A 104 -21.28 6.36 12.23
N MET A 105 -21.92 5.19 12.27
CA MET A 105 -22.21 4.51 13.54
C MET A 105 -20.94 3.95 14.19
N MET A 106 -20.03 3.40 13.39
CA MET A 106 -18.71 2.92 13.86
C MET A 106 -17.88 4.05 14.47
N ARG A 107 -17.83 5.23 13.83
CA ARG A 107 -17.13 6.41 14.38
C ARG A 107 -17.69 6.83 15.74
N ARG A 108 -19.02 6.88 15.88
CA ARG A 108 -19.65 7.17 17.17
C ARG A 108 -19.30 6.12 18.24
N ALA A 109 -19.39 4.84 17.89
CA ALA A 109 -19.06 3.77 18.82
C ALA A 109 -17.59 3.82 19.25
N THR A 110 -16.67 4.17 18.35
CA THR A 110 -15.24 4.29 18.65
C THR A 110 -14.90 5.54 19.48
N GLU A 111 -15.56 6.66 19.22
CA GLU A 111 -15.49 7.87 20.06
C GLU A 111 -16.00 7.60 21.49
N GLU A 112 -17.07 6.82 21.63
CA GLU A 112 -17.67 6.47 22.93
C GLU A 112 -16.82 5.48 23.74
N MET A 113 -16.01 4.63 23.09
CA MET A 113 -15.18 3.61 23.75
C MET A 113 -13.83 4.14 24.27
N GLY A 114 -13.34 5.28 23.76
CA GLY A 114 -12.04 5.85 24.15
C GLY A 114 -10.83 5.01 23.69
N ASP A 115 -9.65 5.63 23.62
CA ASP A 115 -8.41 5.07 23.07
C ASP A 115 -7.75 3.96 23.93
N GLY A 116 -8.54 3.22 24.70
CA GLY A 116 -8.10 2.13 25.55
C GLY A 116 -8.18 0.77 24.85
N GLU A 117 -7.02 0.26 24.45
CA GLU A 117 -6.75 -1.16 24.15
C GLU A 117 -7.54 -1.80 22.99
N ARG A 118 -7.21 -1.47 21.73
CA ARG A 118 -7.34 -2.45 20.64
C ARG A 118 -6.17 -3.42 20.67
N GLY A 119 -6.20 -4.32 21.66
CA GLY A 119 -5.33 -5.47 21.72
C GLY A 119 -5.61 -6.41 20.55
N GLN A 120 -4.55 -6.86 19.88
CA GLN A 120 -4.59 -7.88 18.83
C GLN A 120 -5.23 -9.17 19.35
N ALA A 121 -6.54 -9.34 19.16
CA ALA A 121 -7.24 -10.60 19.42
C ALA A 121 -7.21 -11.46 18.16
N GLY A 122 -6.01 -11.87 17.76
CA GLY A 122 -5.82 -12.94 16.79
C GLY A 122 -6.25 -14.28 17.41
N THR A 123 -7.47 -14.71 17.15
CA THR A 123 -7.81 -16.15 17.16
C THR A 123 -8.51 -16.50 15.86
N ASP A 124 -7.70 -17.02 14.94
CA ASP A 124 -8.12 -17.88 13.84
C ASP A 124 -8.69 -19.18 14.44
N ALA A 125 -10.01 -19.20 14.67
CA ALA A 125 -10.74 -20.42 14.90
C ALA A 125 -11.46 -20.78 13.60
N GLY A 126 -10.82 -21.68 12.84
CA GLY A 126 -11.30 -22.20 11.57
C GLY A 126 -12.76 -22.64 11.63
N ARG A 127 -13.58 -22.08 10.72
CA ARG A 127 -14.97 -22.49 10.55
C ARG A 127 -15.03 -23.66 9.58
N GLY A 128 -14.99 -24.87 10.13
CA GLY A 128 -15.36 -26.09 9.41
C GLY A 128 -16.77 -25.98 8.86
N GLY A 129 -16.90 -26.01 7.53
CA GLY A 129 -18.18 -26.00 6.84
C GLY A 129 -18.85 -27.37 6.90
N THR A 130 -19.94 -27.49 7.66
CA THR A 130 -20.86 -28.62 7.50
C THR A 130 -21.65 -28.44 6.22
N LYS A 131 -21.35 -29.22 5.18
CA LYS A 131 -22.24 -29.40 4.02
C LYS A 131 -23.52 -30.08 4.51
N LYS A 132 -24.67 -29.41 4.40
CA LYS A 132 -25.97 -30.09 4.41
C LYS A 132 -26.28 -30.57 3.00
N LYS A 133 -26.78 -31.81 2.97
CA LYS A 133 -27.10 -32.67 1.84
C LYS A 133 -28.31 -32.17 1.06
#